data_AF-A0A1G6Z6X1-F1
#
_entry.id   AF-A0A1G6Z6X1-F1
#
_cell.length_a   1.000
_cell.length_b   1.000
_cell.length_c   1.000
_cell.angle_alpha   90.00
_cell.angle_beta   90.00
_cell.angle_gamma   90.00
#
_symmetry.space_group_name_H-M   'P 1'
#
loop_
_entity.id
_entity.type
_entity.pdbx_description
1 polymer ?
#
loop_
_entity_poly.entity_id
_entity_poly.type
_entity_poly.pdbx_seq_one_letter_code
_entity_poly.pdbx_strand_id
1 'polypeptide(L)'
;MIKRWTMRLGLTLALGVTVLLSTTSPAFAGNTLLLLSDIDGRQVAHMVHVDDGDVFKIYDDQADGYGPEGCLQVYTPTHGWATLRCEHNGAGDGNPVSFNYNVLELVAYRMRLCHAIAGCSYQGFTE
;
A
#
# COMPACT_ATOMS: atom_id res chain seq x y z
N MET A 1 -51.99 -18.29 29.54
CA MET A 1 -51.23 -17.09 29.11
C MET A 1 -50.16 -17.54 28.11
N ILE A 2 -50.33 -17.22 26.83
CA ILE A 2 -49.42 -17.63 25.74
C ILE A 2 -48.47 -16.45 25.47
N LYS A 3 -47.18 -16.62 25.74
CA LYS A 3 -46.14 -15.61 25.47
C LYS A 3 -45.37 -16.04 24.22
N ARG A 4 -45.53 -15.28 23.14
CA ARG A 4 -44.90 -15.54 21.83
C ARG A 4 -43.44 -15.13 21.82
N TRP A 5 -42.72 -15.83 20.95
CA TRP A 5 -41.28 -15.93 20.76
C TRP A 5 -40.63 -14.69 20.14
N THR A 6 -39.31 -14.58 20.33
CA THR A 6 -38.40 -14.09 19.27
C THR A 6 -36.99 -14.61 19.52
N MET A 7 -36.60 -15.64 18.77
CA MET A 7 -35.20 -16.00 18.52
C MET A 7 -34.56 -14.93 17.65
N ARG A 8 -33.28 -14.59 17.89
CA ARG A 8 -32.41 -13.95 16.90
C ARG A 8 -31.17 -14.82 16.69
N LEU A 9 -31.11 -15.40 15.50
CA LEU A 9 -29.96 -16.04 14.88
C LEU A 9 -28.95 -14.99 14.37
N GLY A 10 -27.70 -15.43 14.20
CA GLY A 10 -26.71 -14.90 13.24
C GLY A 10 -25.86 -13.77 13.81
N LEU A 11 -24.55 -13.68 13.55
CA LEU A 11 -23.80 -14.08 12.35
C LEU A 11 -22.31 -14.19 12.72
N THR A 12 -21.66 -15.32 12.42
CA THR A 12 -20.19 -15.46 12.42
C THR A 12 -19.62 -14.73 11.21
N LEU A 13 -18.79 -13.71 11.42
CA LEU A 13 -18.00 -13.09 10.36
C LEU A 13 -16.59 -13.65 10.40
N ALA A 14 -16.38 -14.70 9.61
CA ALA A 14 -15.07 -15.04 9.10
C ALA A 14 -14.68 -13.94 8.09
N LEU A 15 -13.81 -13.01 8.50
CA LEU A 15 -13.25 -12.03 7.57
C LEU A 15 -12.15 -12.72 6.76
N GLY A 16 -12.56 -13.17 5.58
CA GLY A 16 -11.68 -13.71 4.56
C GLY A 16 -10.70 -12.66 4.08
N VAL A 17 -9.44 -13.08 3.98
CA VAL A 17 -8.38 -12.35 3.30
C VAL A 17 -8.75 -12.26 1.81
N THR A 18 -9.14 -11.08 1.35
CA THR A 18 -9.25 -10.79 -0.08
C THR A 18 -7.87 -10.41 -0.61
N VAL A 19 -7.24 -11.35 -1.32
CA VAL A 19 -6.09 -11.06 -2.18
C VAL A 19 -6.62 -10.38 -3.44
N LEU A 20 -6.58 -9.05 -3.49
CA LEU A 20 -6.81 -8.31 -4.72
C LEU A 20 -5.56 -8.41 -5.60
N LEU A 21 -5.58 -9.37 -6.54
CA LEU A 21 -4.70 -9.35 -7.71
C LEU A 21 -5.24 -8.30 -8.69
N SER A 22 -5.01 -7.01 -8.44
CA SER A 22 -5.31 -5.97 -9.42
C SER A 22 -4.08 -5.71 -10.29
N THR A 23 -3.94 -6.49 -11.36
CA THR A 23 -2.97 -6.24 -12.44
C THR A 23 -3.56 -5.27 -13.46
N THR A 24 -3.64 -3.98 -13.14
CA THR A 24 -3.85 -2.92 -14.16
C THR A 24 -3.21 -1.61 -13.71
N SER A 25 -1.92 -1.41 -14.02
CA SER A 25 -1.30 -0.09 -14.01
C SER A 25 -1.30 0.45 -15.46
N PRO A 26 -2.03 1.53 -15.78
CA PRO A 26 -1.86 2.19 -17.07
C PRO A 26 -0.45 2.81 -17.13
N ALA A 27 0.34 2.35 -18.09
CA ALA A 27 1.70 2.80 -18.32
C ALA A 27 1.76 4.29 -18.69
N PHE A 28 2.21 5.13 -17.75
CA PHE A 28 3.16 6.19 -18.09
C PHE A 28 4.52 5.50 -18.10
N ALA A 29 5.16 5.38 -19.28
CA ALA A 29 6.05 4.29 -19.69
C ALA A 29 7.36 4.01 -18.90
N GLY A 30 7.50 4.46 -17.65
CA GLY A 30 8.54 4.03 -16.69
C GLY A 30 8.06 4.10 -15.24
N ASN A 31 7.16 5.04 -14.92
CA ASN A 31 6.69 5.21 -13.55
C ASN A 31 5.77 4.07 -13.10
N THR A 32 6.00 3.55 -11.89
CA THR A 32 5.14 2.55 -11.28
C THR A 32 4.38 3.11 -10.10
N LEU A 33 3.18 2.57 -9.83
CA LEU A 33 2.23 3.11 -8.85
C LEU A 33 1.73 1.99 -7.95
N LEU A 34 1.73 2.25 -6.64
CA LEU A 34 1.10 1.44 -5.60
C LEU A 34 0.01 2.26 -4.92
N LEU A 35 -1.22 1.76 -4.94
CA LEU A 35 -2.35 2.35 -4.23
C LEU A 35 -2.58 1.64 -2.89
N LEU A 36 -2.98 2.42 -1.88
CA LEU A 36 -3.51 1.92 -0.62
C LEU A 36 -4.92 2.45 -0.43
N SER A 37 -5.86 1.53 -0.21
CA SER A 37 -7.26 1.83 0.06
C SER A 37 -7.69 1.28 1.41
N ASP A 38 -8.65 1.94 2.03
CA ASP A 38 -9.30 1.42 3.24
C ASP A 38 -10.28 0.26 2.93
N ILE A 39 -10.94 -0.24 3.97
CA ILE A 39 -11.89 -1.35 3.87
C ILE A 39 -13.12 -1.03 3.01
N ASP A 40 -13.45 0.26 2.86
CA ASP A 40 -14.57 0.74 2.05
C ASP A 40 -14.14 1.05 0.60
N GLY A 41 -12.85 0.87 0.27
CA GLY A 41 -12.28 1.09 -1.05
C GLY A 41 -11.91 2.54 -1.35
N ARG A 42 -11.93 3.43 -0.36
CA ARG A 42 -11.44 4.81 -0.51
C ARG A 42 -9.92 4.81 -0.49
N GLN A 43 -9.31 5.51 -1.43
CA GLN A 43 -7.86 5.71 -1.45
C GLN A 43 -7.42 6.54 -0.23
N VAL A 44 -6.50 5.99 0.56
CA VAL A 44 -5.92 6.65 1.73
C VAL A 44 -4.53 7.20 1.46
N ALA A 45 -3.76 6.52 0.61
CA ALA A 45 -2.40 6.91 0.26
C ALA A 45 -2.00 6.28 -1.06
N HIS A 46 -0.96 6.82 -1.69
CA HIS A 46 -0.31 6.18 -2.82
C HIS A 46 1.20 6.41 -2.84
N MET A 47 1.91 5.48 -3.47
CA MET A 47 3.36 5.54 -3.65
C MET A 47 3.70 5.41 -5.13
N VAL A 48 4.54 6.31 -5.62
CA VAL A 48 4.95 6.38 -7.02
C VAL A 48 6.45 6.18 -7.10
N HIS A 49 6.90 5.24 -7.92
CA HIS A 49 8.26 5.21 -8.42
C HIS A 49 8.32 6.04 -9.70
N VAL A 50 9.15 7.08 -9.70
CA VAL A 50 9.48 7.88 -10.88
C VAL A 50 10.82 7.38 -11.42
N ASP A 51 10.74 6.65 -12.52
CA ASP A 51 11.87 5.94 -13.14
C ASP A 51 12.95 6.91 -13.68
N ASP A 52 12.53 8.03 -14.26
CA ASP A 52 13.44 9.13 -14.64
C ASP A 52 14.00 9.85 -13.40
N GLY A 53 15.08 9.29 -12.85
CA GLY A 53 15.78 9.77 -11.65
C GLY A 53 15.61 8.90 -10.40
N ASP A 54 14.98 7.73 -10.51
CA ASP A 54 14.82 6.74 -9.42
C ASP A 54 14.28 7.36 -8.11
N VAL A 55 13.18 8.11 -8.23
CA VAL A 55 12.57 8.86 -7.13
C VAL A 55 11.29 8.18 -6.68
N PHE A 56 11.24 7.81 -5.40
CA PHE A 56 10.03 7.30 -4.78
C PHE A 56 9.30 8.42 -4.05
N LYS A 57 8.03 8.63 -4.39
CA LYS A 57 7.16 9.65 -3.81
C LYS A 57 6.03 8.99 -3.06
N ILE A 58 5.74 9.49 -1.86
CA ILE A 58 4.72 8.95 -0.96
C ILE A 58 3.73 10.06 -0.66
N TYR A 59 2.49 9.81 -1.02
CA TYR A 59 1.40 10.76 -0.90
C TYR A 59 0.46 10.31 0.20
N ASP A 60 0.14 11.26 1.08
CA ASP A 60 -0.92 11.14 2.07
C ASP A 60 -2.18 11.80 1.52
N ASP A 61 -3.15 10.99 1.09
CA ASP A 61 -4.34 11.47 0.40
C ASP A 61 -5.47 11.86 1.38
N GLN A 62 -5.24 11.73 2.69
CA GLN A 62 -6.26 11.96 3.72
C GLN A 62 -5.73 12.76 4.91
N ALA A 63 -6.40 13.88 5.24
CA ALA A 63 -6.13 14.64 6.46
C ALA A 63 -6.81 14.00 7.69
N ASP A 64 -6.51 12.73 7.99
CA ASP A 64 -7.14 11.98 9.09
C ASP A 64 -6.31 11.93 10.39
N GLY A 65 -5.11 12.55 10.37
CA GLY A 65 -4.18 12.61 11.49
C GLY A 65 -3.23 11.40 11.58
N TYR A 66 -3.28 10.48 10.62
CA TYR A 66 -2.36 9.37 10.49
C TYR A 66 -1.62 9.48 9.15
N GLY A 67 -0.30 9.30 9.21
CA GLY A 67 0.54 9.38 8.03
C GLY A 67 0.87 8.00 7.44
N PRO A 68 0.92 7.83 6.10
CA PRO A 68 1.48 6.62 5.51
C PRO A 68 3.01 6.53 5.67
N GLU A 69 3.52 5.30 5.81
CA GLU A 69 4.94 4.96 5.63
C GLU A 69 5.10 4.18 4.32
N GLY A 70 5.88 4.75 3.40
CA GLY A 70 6.27 4.09 2.15
C GLY A 70 7.70 3.58 2.23
N CYS A 71 7.91 2.32 1.85
CA CYS A 71 9.22 1.68 1.86
C CYS A 71 9.53 1.00 0.53
N LEU A 72 10.80 1.08 0.14
CA LEU A 72 11.39 0.24 -0.89
C LEU A 72 11.98 -1.02 -0.24
N GLN A 73 11.65 -2.17 -0.81
CA GLN A 73 12.21 -3.45 -0.41
C GLN A 73 12.79 -4.20 -1.61
N VAL A 74 13.87 -4.93 -1.43
CA VAL A 74 14.46 -5.80 -2.47
C VAL A 74 14.43 -7.24 -2.04
N TYR A 75 14.33 -8.13 -3.02
CA TYR A 75 14.40 -9.56 -2.76
C TYR A 75 15.85 -10.02 -2.64
N THR A 76 16.19 -10.63 -1.51
CA THR A 76 17.46 -11.33 -1.32
C THR A 76 17.20 -12.84 -1.31
N PRO A 77 17.97 -13.65 -2.06
CA PRO A 77 17.79 -15.11 -2.07
C PRO A 77 17.92 -15.75 -0.68
N THR A 78 18.68 -15.12 0.22
CA THR A 78 19.02 -15.67 1.54
C THR A 78 18.06 -15.25 2.66
N HIS A 79 17.44 -14.07 2.58
CA HIS A 79 16.61 -13.53 3.66
C HIS A 79 15.20 -13.12 3.20
N GLY A 80 14.86 -13.32 1.92
CA GLY A 80 13.63 -12.83 1.34
C GLY A 80 13.63 -11.31 1.17
N TRP A 81 12.48 -10.67 1.35
CA TRP A 81 12.31 -9.23 1.20
C TRP A 81 13.00 -8.44 2.32
N ALA A 82 14.00 -7.65 1.96
CA ALA A 82 14.73 -6.76 2.86
C ALA A 82 14.34 -5.30 2.60
N THR A 83 14.06 -4.53 3.66
CA THR A 83 13.80 -3.09 3.56
C THR A 83 15.09 -2.33 3.34
N LEU A 84 15.11 -1.49 2.30
CA LEU A 84 16.26 -0.63 1.99
C LEU A 84 16.09 0.78 2.53
N ARG A 85 14.92 1.35 2.29
CA ARG A 85 14.60 2.72 2.67
C ARG A 85 13.11 2.87 2.92
N CYS A 86 12.76 3.72 3.85
CA CYS A 86 11.40 4.13 4.14
C CYS A 86 11.36 5.65 4.30
N GLU A 87 10.20 6.24 4.01
CA GLU A 87 9.86 7.57 4.48
C GLU A 87 8.42 7.61 4.97
N HIS A 88 8.18 8.54 5.89
CA HIS A 88 6.86 8.77 6.47
C HIS A 88 6.31 10.12 6.00
N ASN A 89 5.11 10.10 5.44
CA ASN A 89 4.35 11.30 5.16
C ASN A 89 3.25 11.42 6.20
N GLY A 90 3.15 12.54 6.92
CA GLY A 90 2.06 12.77 7.88
C GLY A 90 1.41 14.13 7.71
N ALA A 91 1.53 14.73 6.52
CA ALA A 91 1.00 16.07 6.25
C ALA A 91 -0.51 16.04 5.97
N GLY A 92 -1.06 14.93 5.46
CA GLY A 92 -2.49 14.80 5.14
C GLY A 92 -3.00 15.77 4.07
N ASP A 93 -2.12 16.45 3.34
CA ASP A 93 -2.46 17.55 2.43
C ASP A 93 -2.29 17.20 0.94
N GLY A 94 -1.99 15.92 0.64
CA GLY A 94 -1.70 15.47 -0.71
C GLY A 94 -0.32 15.85 -1.23
N ASN A 95 0.53 16.53 -0.45
CA ASN A 95 1.90 16.81 -0.85
C ASN A 95 2.79 15.58 -0.58
N PRO A 96 3.68 15.20 -1.51
CA PRO A 96 4.52 14.04 -1.30
C PRO A 96 5.74 14.35 -0.44
N VAL A 97 6.15 13.36 0.36
CA VAL A 97 7.57 13.21 0.75
C VAL A 97 8.24 12.27 -0.25
N SER A 98 9.55 12.39 -0.40
CA SER A 98 10.27 11.61 -1.40
C SER A 98 11.64 11.15 -0.92
N PHE A 99 12.07 10.01 -1.45
CA PHE A 99 13.44 9.56 -1.35
C PHE A 99 13.96 9.03 -2.68
N ASN A 100 15.28 9.07 -2.85
CA ASN A 100 15.94 8.53 -4.03
C ASN A 100 16.59 7.19 -3.70
N TYR A 101 16.44 6.22 -4.61
CA TYR A 101 17.19 4.98 -4.54
C TYR A 101 17.30 4.37 -5.93
N ASN A 102 18.52 4.29 -6.46
CA ASN A 102 18.77 3.68 -7.77
C ASN A 102 18.42 2.18 -7.74
N VAL A 103 17.40 1.80 -8.50
CA VAL A 103 17.04 0.39 -8.67
C VAL A 103 17.84 -0.14 -9.86
N LEU A 104 18.70 -1.12 -9.60
CA LEU A 104 19.50 -1.73 -10.66
C LEU A 104 18.65 -2.68 -11.50
N GLU A 105 18.87 -2.68 -12.83
CA GLU A 105 18.34 -3.69 -13.76
C GLU A 105 18.53 -5.11 -13.19
N LEU A 106 17.52 -5.97 -13.36
CA LEU A 106 17.49 -7.38 -12.93
C LEU A 106 17.34 -7.60 -11.41
N VAL A 107 17.14 -6.56 -10.61
CA VAL A 107 16.81 -6.71 -9.18
C VAL A 107 15.29 -6.63 -8.99
N ALA A 108 14.69 -7.73 -8.52
CA ALA A 108 13.31 -7.72 -8.10
C ALA A 108 13.16 -6.84 -6.84
N TYR A 109 12.34 -5.79 -6.96
CA TYR A 109 12.01 -4.89 -5.87
C TYR A 109 10.50 -4.88 -5.63
N ARG A 110 10.09 -4.33 -4.49
CA ARG A 110 8.69 -4.05 -4.22
C ARG A 110 8.54 -2.75 -3.44
N MET A 111 7.46 -2.04 -3.72
CA MET A 111 6.98 -0.97 -2.87
C MET A 111 6.10 -1.57 -1.77
N ARG A 112 6.26 -1.08 -0.53
CA ARG A 112 5.39 -1.34 0.61
C ARG A 112 4.83 -0.01 1.07
N LEU A 113 3.51 0.10 1.18
CA LEU A 113 2.84 1.29 1.67
C LEU A 113 1.94 0.91 2.84
N CYS A 114 2.23 1.42 4.03
CA CYS A 114 1.49 1.11 5.25
C CYS A 114 0.82 2.36 5.82
N HIS A 115 -0.40 2.21 6.32
CA HIS A 115 -1.15 3.23 7.03
C HIS A 115 -1.73 2.65 8.32
N ALA A 116 -1.80 3.45 9.38
CA ALA A 116 -2.19 2.96 10.71
C ALA A 116 -3.60 2.34 10.74
N ILE A 117 -4.51 2.86 9.91
CA ILE A 117 -5.92 2.42 9.86
C ILE A 117 -6.14 1.38 8.75
N ALA A 118 -5.55 1.62 7.56
CA ALA A 118 -5.84 0.81 6.37
C ALA A 118 -4.95 -0.44 6.23
N GLY A 119 -3.93 -0.59 7.08
CA GLY A 119 -2.97 -1.69 6.97
C GLY A 119 -1.93 -1.42 5.89
N CYS A 120 -1.40 -2.48 5.27
CA CYS A 120 -0.31 -2.38 4.30
C CYS A 120 -0.69 -2.95 2.94
N SER A 121 -0.28 -2.23 1.89
CA SER A 121 -0.30 -2.66 0.50
C SER A 121 1.11 -2.94 0.00
N TYR A 122 1.25 -3.88 -0.92
CA TYR A 122 2.54 -4.32 -1.47
C TYR A 122 2.40 -4.55 -2.97
N GLN A 123 3.39 -4.11 -3.73
CA GLN A 123 3.46 -4.44 -5.15
C GLN A 123 4.90 -4.64 -5.59
N GLY A 124 5.15 -5.81 -6.20
CA GLY A 124 6.44 -6.17 -6.77
C GLY A 124 6.60 -5.64 -8.18
N PHE A 125 7.83 -5.29 -8.51
CA PHE A 125 8.24 -4.74 -9.79
C PHE A 125 9.60 -5.33 -10.20
N THR A 126 9.89 -5.23 -11.49
CA THR A 126 11.16 -5.64 -12.09
C THR A 126 11.57 -4.57 -13.08
N GLU A 127 12.79 -4.05 -12.91
CA GLU A 127 13.53 -3.31 -13.95
C GLU A 127 14.20 -4.30 -14.91
#